data_AF-A0A2D4F5B8-F1
#
_entry.id   AF-A0A2D4F5B8-F1
#
_cell.length_a   1.000
_cell.length_b   1.000
_cell.length_c   1.000
_cell.angle_alpha   90.00
_cell.angle_beta   90.00
_cell.angle_gamma   90.00
#
_symmetry.space_group_name_H-M   'P 1'
#
loop_
_entity.id
_entity.type
_entity.pdbx_description
1 polymer ?
#
loop_
_entity_poly.entity_id
_entity_poly.type
_entity_poly.pdbx_seq_one_letter_code
_entity_poly.pdbx_strand_id
1 'polypeptide(L)'
;YTLEQLEEGKTHDPLWNAAQLQMVHEGKMHGFLRMYWAKKILEWTRSPEEALRFSIYLNDRYELDGRDPNGYVGCMWSICGIHDQGWAERAIFGKIRYMNYAGCKRKFDVAQFERKYSPQRFNQ
;
A
#
# COMPACT_ATOMS: atom_id res chain seq x y z
N TYR A 1 -6.96 10.24 3.09
CA TYR A 1 -7.73 9.90 1.89
C TYR A 1 -8.97 9.12 2.30
N THR A 2 -10.09 9.27 1.59
CA THR A 2 -11.25 8.38 1.78
C THR A 2 -10.97 7.01 1.20
N LEU A 3 -11.81 6.01 1.52
CA LEU A 3 -11.66 4.68 0.97
C LEU A 3 -11.77 4.70 -0.56
N GLU A 4 -12.70 5.47 -1.11
CA GLU A 4 -12.94 5.59 -2.55
C GLU A 4 -11.73 6.22 -3.25
N GLN A 5 -11.14 7.27 -2.67
CA GLN A 5 -9.92 7.88 -3.20
C GLN A 5 -8.74 6.90 -3.21
N LEU A 6 -8.62 6.06 -2.18
CA LEU A 6 -7.60 5.01 -2.12
C LEU A 6 -7.90 3.91 -3.15
N GLU A 7 -9.14 3.43 -3.21
CA GLU A 7 -9.58 2.35 -4.11
C GLU A 7 -9.34 2.70 -5.58
N GLU A 8 -9.63 3.93 -5.98
CA GLU A 8 -9.46 4.44 -7.34
C GLU A 8 -8.01 4.88 -7.66
N GLY A 9 -7.06 4.74 -6.73
CA GLY A 9 -5.68 5.16 -6.95
C GLY A 9 -5.53 6.68 -7.14
N LYS A 10 -6.27 7.48 -6.37
CA LYS A 10 -6.31 8.96 -6.48
C LYS A 10 -5.62 9.65 -5.29
N THR A 11 -4.34 9.34 -5.11
CA THR A 11 -3.48 10.02 -4.11
C THR A 11 -2.47 10.93 -4.78
N HIS A 12 -1.74 11.70 -3.96
CA HIS A 12 -0.62 12.51 -4.43
C HIS A 12 0.62 11.68 -4.82
N ASP A 13 0.66 10.39 -4.45
CA ASP A 13 1.82 9.52 -4.65
C ASP A 13 1.63 8.64 -5.89
N PRO A 14 2.36 8.91 -6.99
CA PRO A 14 2.19 8.16 -8.23
C PRO A 14 2.60 6.68 -8.11
N LEU A 15 3.57 6.34 -7.26
CA LEU A 15 3.96 4.94 -7.04
C LEU A 15 2.87 4.19 -6.28
N TRP A 16 2.27 4.84 -5.27
CA TRP A 16 1.16 4.24 -4.54
C TRP A 16 -0.04 4.01 -5.46
N ASN A 17 -0.40 5.00 -6.27
CA ASN A 17 -1.48 4.89 -7.24
C ASN A 17 -1.21 3.75 -8.24
N ALA A 18 0.02 3.65 -8.75
CA ALA A 18 0.42 2.57 -9.65
C ALA A 18 0.32 1.18 -8.99
N ALA A 19 0.71 1.05 -7.72
CA ALA A 19 0.59 -0.21 -6.97
C ALA A 19 -0.88 -0.60 -6.75
N GLN A 20 -1.73 0.35 -6.38
CA GLN A 20 -3.17 0.15 -6.27
C GLN A 20 -3.78 -0.31 -7.60
N LEU A 21 -3.44 0.37 -8.71
CA LEU A 21 -3.97 0.02 -10.03
C LEU A 21 -3.45 -1.32 -10.53
N GLN A 22 -2.22 -1.72 -10.18
CA GLN A 22 -1.75 -3.08 -10.44
C GLN A 22 -2.68 -4.10 -9.76
N MET A 23 -2.97 -3.91 -8.47
CA MET A 23 -3.86 -4.80 -7.72
C MET A 23 -5.26 -4.85 -8.35
N VAL A 24 -5.84 -3.70 -8.67
CA VAL A 24 -7.20 -3.60 -9.23
C VAL A 24 -7.32 -4.29 -10.59
N HIS A 25 -6.33 -4.15 -11.46
CA HIS A 25 -6.41 -4.64 -12.85
C HIS A 25 -5.78 -6.01 -13.08
N GLU A 26 -4.77 -6.41 -12.31
CA GLU A 26 -4.12 -7.72 -12.45
C GLU A 26 -4.53 -8.71 -11.35
N GLY A 27 -5.20 -8.23 -10.29
CA GLY A 27 -5.54 -9.04 -9.13
C GLY A 27 -4.31 -9.52 -8.34
N LYS A 28 -3.13 -8.94 -8.59
CA LYS A 28 -1.88 -9.31 -7.94
C LYS A 28 -0.91 -8.15 -7.82
N MET A 29 -0.87 -7.48 -6.67
CA MET A 29 0.16 -6.46 -6.42
C MET A 29 1.53 -7.11 -6.17
N HIS A 30 2.60 -6.50 -6.70
CA HIS A 30 3.96 -6.93 -6.41
C HIS A 30 4.24 -6.93 -4.89
N GLY A 31 4.77 -8.03 -4.35
CA GLY A 31 4.89 -8.23 -2.88
C GLY A 31 5.69 -7.13 -2.15
N PHE A 32 6.76 -6.60 -2.76
CA PHE A 32 7.48 -5.45 -2.20
C PHE A 32 6.58 -4.21 -2.05
N LEU A 33 5.68 -4.00 -3.00
CA LEU A 33 4.79 -2.84 -3.01
C LEU A 33 3.60 -3.02 -2.09
N ARG A 34 3.16 -4.24 -1.76
CA ARG A 34 2.13 -4.44 -0.71
C ARG A 34 2.55 -3.83 0.63
N MET A 35 3.83 -3.97 1.00
CA MET A 35 4.39 -3.33 2.19
C MET A 35 4.36 -1.80 2.10
N TYR A 36 4.79 -1.25 0.97
CA TYR A 36 4.77 0.19 0.73
C TYR A 36 3.34 0.73 0.80
N TRP A 37 2.43 0.05 0.12
CA TRP A 37 1.03 0.38 -0.04
C TRP A 37 0.30 0.45 1.31
N ALA A 38 0.38 -0.60 2.12
CA ALA A 38 -0.30 -0.65 3.42
C ALA A 38 0.28 0.39 4.41
N LYS A 39 1.60 0.62 4.37
CA LYS A 39 2.24 1.65 5.20
C LYS A 39 1.79 3.07 4.84
N LYS A 40 1.53 3.34 3.57
CA LYS A 40 0.98 4.64 3.14
C LYS A 40 -0.48 4.83 3.52
N ILE A 41 -1.27 3.75 3.54
CA ILE A 41 -2.62 3.82 4.09
C ILE A 41 -2.56 4.28 5.57
N LEU A 42 -1.67 3.69 6.38
CA LEU A 42 -1.44 4.15 7.77
C LEU A 42 -1.05 5.64 7.84
N GLU A 43 -0.19 6.11 6.93
CA GLU A 43 0.25 7.52 6.92
C GLU A 43 -0.88 8.50 6.59
N TRP A 44 -1.92 8.06 5.87
CA TRP A 44 -2.91 8.95 5.26
C TRP A 44 -4.37 8.73 5.73
N THR A 45 -4.58 7.83 6.69
CA THR A 45 -5.87 7.64 7.38
C THR A 45 -5.86 8.28 8.76
N ARG A 46 -7.05 8.37 9.36
CA ARG A 46 -7.24 9.08 10.63
C ARG A 46 -6.72 8.29 11.84
N SER A 47 -6.67 6.97 11.73
CA SER A 47 -6.18 6.09 12.79
C SER A 47 -5.63 4.77 12.22
N PRO A 48 -4.87 3.99 13.02
CA PRO A 48 -4.40 2.65 12.63
C PRO A 48 -5.54 1.65 12.40
N GLU A 49 -6.64 1.75 13.15
CA GLU A 49 -7.83 0.90 12.98
C GLU A 49 -8.50 1.16 11.62
N GLU A 50 -8.62 2.44 11.24
CA GLU A 50 -9.09 2.80 9.91
C GLU A 50 -8.14 2.30 8.83
N ALA A 51 -6.82 2.44 9.05
CA ALA A 51 -5.81 1.96 8.12
C ALA A 51 -5.91 0.45 7.87
N LEU A 52 -6.06 -0.33 8.95
CA LEU A 52 -6.24 -1.78 8.89
C LEU A 52 -7.52 -2.14 8.15
N ARG A 53 -8.64 -1.51 8.51
CA ARG A 53 -9.94 -1.76 7.86
C ARG A 53 -9.88 -1.51 6.36
N PHE A 54 -9.27 -0.40 5.94
CA PHE A 54 -9.10 -0.09 4.52
C PHE A 54 -8.14 -1.06 3.83
N SER A 55 -7.00 -1.38 4.45
CA SER A 55 -6.01 -2.28 3.86
C SER A 55 -6.56 -3.69 3.68
N ILE A 56 -7.26 -4.22 4.68
CA ILE A 56 -7.88 -5.55 4.61
C ILE A 56 -9.00 -5.55 3.57
N TYR A 57 -9.88 -4.54 3.57
CA TYR A 57 -10.96 -4.45 2.59
C TYR A 57 -10.43 -4.46 1.14
N LEU A 58 -9.46 -3.60 0.84
CA LEU A 58 -8.90 -3.49 -0.52
C LEU A 58 -8.13 -4.75 -0.92
N ASN A 59 -7.34 -5.34 -0.01
CA ASN A 59 -6.65 -6.60 -0.25
C ASN A 59 -7.66 -7.72 -0.56
N ASP A 60 -8.66 -7.91 0.30
CA ASP A 60 -9.62 -9.01 0.17
C ASP A 60 -10.56 -8.86 -1.02
N ARG A 61 -10.79 -7.63 -1.47
CA ARG A 61 -11.62 -7.31 -2.63
C ARG A 61 -10.92 -7.57 -3.95
N TYR A 62 -9.64 -7.26 -4.07
CA TYR A 62 -8.94 -7.21 -5.35
C TYR A 62 -7.85 -8.27 -5.52
N GLU A 63 -7.15 -8.67 -4.46
CA GLU A 63 -6.11 -9.69 -4.58
C GLU A 63 -6.75 -11.07 -4.82
N LEU A 64 -6.33 -11.75 -5.88
CA LEU A 64 -6.72 -13.13 -6.17
C LEU A 64 -6.25 -14.07 -5.05
N ASP A 65 -5.17 -13.71 -4.37
CA ASP A 65 -4.63 -14.39 -3.18
C ASP A 65 -5.04 -13.72 -1.85
N GLY A 66 -6.05 -12.84 -1.88
CA GLY A 66 -6.65 -12.21 -0.70
C GLY A 66 -7.60 -13.13 0.07
N ARG A 67 -8.21 -12.61 1.16
CA ARG A 67 -9.05 -13.39 2.11
C ARG A 67 -8.30 -14.60 2.67
N ASP A 68 -7.00 -14.41 2.86
CA ASP A 68 -6.04 -15.44 3.25
C ASP A 68 -5.29 -14.97 4.50
N PRO A 69 -4.92 -15.87 5.43
CA PRO A 69 -4.13 -15.52 6.61
C PRO A 69 -2.88 -14.69 6.31
N ASN A 70 -2.22 -14.92 5.16
CA ASN A 70 -1.06 -14.12 4.75
C ASN A 70 -1.43 -12.67 4.45
N GLY A 71 -2.63 -12.41 3.92
CA GLY A 71 -3.16 -11.06 3.71
C GLY A 71 -3.37 -10.31 5.02
N TYR A 72 -4.04 -10.96 5.99
CA TYR A 72 -4.24 -10.39 7.34
C TYR A 72 -2.91 -10.11 8.04
N VAL A 73 -2.00 -11.09 8.07
CA VAL A 73 -0.68 -10.94 8.70
C VAL A 73 0.17 -9.91 7.95
N GLY A 74 0.07 -9.82 6.62
CA GLY A 74 0.77 -8.81 5.82
C GLY A 74 0.31 -7.38 6.13
N CYS A 75 -0.99 -7.16 6.30
CA CYS A 75 -1.54 -5.87 6.75
C CYS A 75 -1.06 -5.55 8.18
N MET A 76 -1.12 -6.52 9.08
CA MET A 76 -0.68 -6.37 10.47
C MET A 76 0.83 -6.14 10.60
N TRP A 77 1.65 -6.78 9.78
CA TRP A 77 3.10 -6.51 9.71
C TRP A 77 3.35 -5.07 9.27
N SER A 78 2.60 -4.62 8.26
CA SER A 78 2.80 -3.29 7.67
C SER A 78 2.37 -2.16 8.61
N ILE A 79 1.23 -2.32 9.28
CA ILE A 79 0.56 -1.26 10.05
C ILE A 79 0.84 -1.37 11.55
N CYS A 80 0.88 -2.58 12.08
CA CYS A 80 1.03 -2.85 13.52
C CYS A 80 2.41 -3.41 13.89
N GLY A 81 3.27 -3.72 12.92
CA GLY A 81 4.62 -4.25 13.17
C GLY A 81 4.64 -5.69 13.68
N ILE A 82 3.57 -6.46 13.46
CA ILE A 82 3.52 -7.89 13.82
C ILE A 82 4.64 -8.63 13.07
N HIS A 83 5.46 -9.40 13.78
CA HIS A 83 6.69 -10.04 13.28
C HIS A 83 7.77 -9.08 12.74
N ASP A 84 7.71 -7.78 13.04
CA ASP A 84 8.80 -6.82 12.83
C ASP A 84 9.34 -6.31 14.17
N GLN A 85 10.51 -5.69 14.13
CA GLN A 85 11.09 -4.98 15.26
C GLN A 85 10.66 -3.50 15.28
N GLY A 86 10.90 -2.82 16.40
CA GLY A 86 10.77 -1.37 16.50
C GLY A 86 11.86 -0.62 15.73
N TRP A 87 11.50 0.52 15.15
CA TRP A 87 12.39 1.41 14.41
C TRP A 87 12.48 2.80 15.05
N ALA A 88 13.30 3.67 14.47
CA ALA A 88 13.40 5.07 14.89
C ALA A 88 12.02 5.73 14.89
N GLU A 89 11.72 6.43 15.98
CA GLU A 89 10.40 7.01 16.21
C GLU A 89 10.12 8.15 15.24
N ARG A 90 8.91 8.18 14.69
CA ARG A 90 8.46 9.21 13.75
C ARG A 90 7.01 9.60 14.01
N ALA A 91 6.68 10.86 13.70
CA ALA A 91 5.31 11.32 13.65
C ALA A 91 4.44 10.36 12.81
N ILE A 92 3.21 10.12 13.28
CA ILE A 92 2.22 9.19 12.73
C ILE A 92 2.57 7.71 12.95
N PHE A 93 3.78 7.28 12.60
CA PHE A 93 4.18 5.86 12.66
C PHE A 93 4.59 5.38 14.05
N GLY A 94 4.95 6.29 14.96
CA GLY A 94 5.69 5.89 16.17
C GLY A 94 6.94 5.11 15.76
N LYS A 95 7.07 3.88 16.25
CA LYS A 95 8.21 2.98 15.96
C LYS A 95 7.96 1.97 14.84
N ILE A 96 6.84 2.08 14.12
CA ILE A 96 6.56 1.20 12.98
C ILE A 96 7.56 1.49 11.85
N ARG A 97 8.06 0.43 11.19
CA ARG A 97 9.00 0.57 10.06
C ARG A 97 8.42 1.50 9.00
N TYR A 98 9.13 2.57 8.70
CA TYR A 98 8.74 3.53 7.67
C TYR A 98 9.26 3.15 6.28
N MET A 99 8.46 3.42 5.25
CA MET A 99 8.87 3.35 3.84
C MET A 99 8.45 4.63 3.10
N ASN A 100 9.31 5.13 2.22
CA ASN A 100 8.99 6.27 1.36
C ASN A 100 9.36 6.03 -0.10
N TYR A 101 8.76 6.88 -0.92
CA TYR A 101 8.98 6.98 -2.35
C TYR A 101 10.46 7.06 -2.73
N ALA A 102 11.23 7.96 -2.10
CA ALA A 102 12.66 8.10 -2.35
C ALA A 102 13.45 6.81 -2.01
N GLY A 103 13.02 6.06 -1.00
CA GLY A 103 13.57 4.76 -0.66
C GLY A 103 13.28 3.68 -1.70
N CYS A 104 12.09 3.71 -2.30
CA CYS A 104 11.72 2.81 -3.39
C CYS A 104 12.54 3.10 -4.66
N LYS A 105 12.76 4.38 -5.00
CA LYS A 105 13.60 4.81 -6.13
C LYS A 105 15.03 4.27 -6.09
N ARG A 106 15.56 4.01 -4.89
CA ARG A 106 16.91 3.41 -4.71
C ARG A 106 16.93 1.89 -4.89
N LYS A 107 15.77 1.23 -4.99
CA LYS A 107 15.65 -0.23 -5.02
C LYS A 107 15.23 -0.80 -6.36
N PHE A 108 14.45 -0.06 -7.16
CA PHE A 108 14.02 -0.48 -8.49
C PHE A 108 13.62 0.73 -9.36
N ASP A 109 13.37 0.49 -10.65
CA ASP A 109 12.90 1.52 -11.57
C ASP A 109 11.41 1.87 -11.32
N VAL A 110 11.21 2.78 -10.37
CA VAL A 110 9.90 3.33 -10.01
C VAL A 110 9.22 4.00 -11.20
N ALA A 111 9.98 4.72 -12.04
CA ALA A 111 9.41 5.46 -13.15
C ALA A 111 8.87 4.52 -14.24
N GLN A 112 9.56 3.40 -14.50
CA GLN A 112 9.03 2.35 -15.38
C GLN A 112 7.75 1.73 -14.81
N PHE A 113 7.72 1.44 -13.50
CA PHE A 113 6.53 0.86 -12.85
C PHE A 113 5.33 1.82 -12.91
N GLU A 114 5.52 3.10 -12.60
CA GLU A 114 4.50 4.15 -12.69
C GLU A 114 3.95 4.30 -14.12
N ARG A 115 4.83 4.29 -15.14
CA ARG A 115 4.39 4.31 -16.55
C ARG A 115 3.60 3.06 -16.92
N LYS A 116 3.92 1.90 -16.34
CA LYS A 116 3.23 0.65 -16.63
C LYS A 116 1.78 0.70 -16.12
N TYR A 117 1.56 1.25 -14.93
CA TYR A 117 0.26 1.30 -14.24
C TYR A 117 -0.29 2.72 -14.07
N SER A 118 -0.09 3.58 -15.06
CA SER A 118 -0.59 4.95 -15.02
C SER A 118 -2.13 4.99 -15.14
N PRO A 119 -2.86 5.85 -14.40
CA PRO A 119 -4.33 5.95 -14.51
C PRO A 119 -4.85 6.13 -15.95
N GLN A 120 -4.11 6.83 -16.80
CA GLN A 120 -4.48 7.07 -18.20
C GLN A 120 -4.61 5.79 -19.03
N ARG A 121 -3.98 4.68 -18.61
CA ARG A 121 -4.07 3.38 -19.30
C ARG A 121 -5.36 2.63 -19.05
N PHE A 122 -6.09 2.99 -17.99
CA PHE A 122 -7.27 2.26 -17.54
C PHE A 122 -8.57 3.05 -17.72
N ASN A 123 -8.48 4.29 -18.20
CA ASN A 123 -9.63 5.15 -18.56
C ASN A 123 -10.10 4.93 -20.01
N GLN A 124 -9.89 3.74 -20.59
CA GLN A 124 -10.40 3.35 -21.92
C GLN A 124 -11.51 2.31 -21.80
#